data_AF-A0A1I6C045-F1
#
_entry.id   AF-A0A1I6C045-F1
#
_cell.length_a   1.000
_cell.length_b   1.000
_cell.length_c   1.000
_cell.angle_alpha   90.00
_cell.angle_beta   90.00
_cell.angle_gamma   90.00
#
_symmetry.space_group_name_H-M   'P 1'
#
loop_
_entity.id
_entity.type
_entity.pdbx_description
1 polymer ?
#
loop_
_entity_poly.entity_id
_entity_poly.type
_entity_poly.pdbx_seq_one_letter_code
_entity_poly.pdbx_strand_id
1 'polypeptide(L)'
;MDIALTISIISFVLSLVTVYITYRFNKITIRNTAKLEHNKLLLEIDKLLIDDPELWGIYDNHPLSKKEDQSDLKLQAKQEAFIYYYLNLFDVIYEFYARQIVKNKNDKKLWKAWVQFLEHFLSGCSQARATVKKSYHLYDEDQAEFFKEIIHKIESEGRLL
;
A
#
# COMPACT_ATOMS: atom_id res chain seq x y z
N MET A 1 -38.94 -28.53 33.72
CA MET A 1 -37.73 -27.89 33.18
C MET A 1 -37.60 -26.56 33.90
N ASP A 2 -36.51 -26.33 34.61
CA ASP A 2 -36.37 -25.14 35.47
C ASP A 2 -36.34 -23.87 34.63
N ILE A 3 -37.12 -22.87 35.04
CA ILE A 3 -37.20 -21.56 34.37
C ILE A 3 -35.79 -20.94 34.23
N ALA A 4 -34.93 -21.14 35.24
CA ALA A 4 -33.53 -20.71 35.23
C ALA A 4 -32.71 -21.35 34.09
N LEU A 5 -32.93 -22.64 33.79
CA LEU A 5 -32.24 -23.34 32.71
C LEU A 5 -32.70 -22.81 31.35
N THR A 6 -33.99 -22.51 31.20
CA THR A 6 -34.55 -21.92 29.98
C THR A 6 -33.98 -20.53 29.71
N ILE A 7 -33.94 -19.67 30.73
CA ILE A 7 -33.38 -18.31 30.64
C ILE A 7 -31.89 -18.36 30.28
N SER A 8 -31.14 -19.29 30.89
CA SER A 8 -29.71 -19.47 30.61
C SER A 8 -29.44 -19.89 29.16
N ILE A 9 -30.22 -20.83 28.62
CA ILE A 9 -30.10 -21.26 27.22
C ILE A 9 -30.41 -20.10 26.27
N ILE A 10 -31.48 -19.35 26.50
CA ILE A 10 -31.83 -18.19 25.66
C ILE A 10 -30.72 -17.15 25.71
N SER A 11 -30.20 -16.85 26.90
CA SER A 11 -29.12 -15.87 27.08
C SER A 11 -27.84 -16.30 26.38
N PHE A 12 -27.49 -17.59 26.43
CA PHE A 12 -26.36 -18.15 25.72
C PHE A 12 -26.51 -18.04 24.21
N VAL A 13 -27.68 -18.39 23.66
CA VAL A 13 -27.97 -18.26 22.22
C VAL A 13 -27.88 -16.80 21.78
N LEU A 14 -28.47 -15.86 22.52
CA LEU A 14 -28.38 -14.43 22.23
C LEU A 14 -26.93 -13.92 22.25
N SER A 15 -26.12 -14.43 23.18
CA SER A 15 -24.70 -14.09 23.27
C SER A 15 -23.93 -14.59 22.04
N LEU A 16 -24.16 -15.83 21.60
CA LEU A 16 -23.55 -16.38 20.38
C LEU A 16 -23.93 -15.58 19.13
N VAL A 17 -25.21 -15.20 19.00
CA VAL A 17 -25.70 -14.36 17.90
C VAL A 17 -25.00 -12.99 17.91
N THR A 18 -24.89 -12.37 19.07
CA THR A 18 -24.24 -11.06 19.22
C THR A 18 -22.75 -11.12 18.84
N VAL A 19 -22.04 -12.16 19.30
CA VAL A 19 -20.63 -12.39 18.95
C VAL A 19 -20.48 -12.58 17.43
N TYR A 20 -21.35 -13.36 16.81
CA TYR A 20 -21.33 -13.58 15.36
C TYR A 20 -21.55 -12.28 14.57
N ILE A 21 -22.57 -11.50 14.93
CA ILE A 21 -22.86 -10.21 14.28
C ILE A 21 -21.69 -9.24 14.46
N THR A 22 -21.14 -9.16 15.67
CA THR A 22 -19.99 -8.28 16.00
C THR A 22 -18.76 -8.67 15.19
N TYR A 23 -18.45 -9.96 15.11
CA TYR A 23 -17.33 -10.44 14.31
C TYR A 23 -17.50 -10.09 12.82
N ARG A 24 -18.70 -10.30 12.26
CA ARG A 24 -19.02 -9.94 10.88
C ARG A 24 -18.89 -8.44 10.64
N PHE A 25 -19.41 -7.62 11.54
CA PHE A 25 -19.34 -6.17 11.46
C PHE A 25 -17.89 -5.68 11.52
N ASN A 26 -17.11 -6.12 12.52
CA ASN A 26 -15.69 -5.76 12.66
C ASN A 26 -14.90 -6.10 11.39
N LYS A 27 -15.15 -7.26 10.79
CA LYS A 27 -14.46 -7.68 9.56
C LYS A 27 -14.80 -6.81 8.34
N ILE A 28 -16.00 -6.22 8.28
CA ILE A 28 -16.40 -5.30 7.22
C ILE A 28 -15.83 -3.91 7.49
N THR A 29 -15.94 -3.44 8.73
CA THR A 29 -15.42 -2.15 9.19
C THR A 29 -13.92 -2.03 8.95
N ILE A 30 -13.12 -3.02 9.38
CA ILE A 30 -11.66 -3.04 9.14
C ILE A 30 -11.33 -2.89 7.65
N ARG A 31 -12.07 -3.59 6.77
CA ARG A 31 -11.84 -3.48 5.32
C ARG A 31 -12.18 -2.11 4.76
N ASN A 32 -13.30 -1.53 5.18
CA ASN A 32 -13.73 -0.23 4.69
C ASN A 32 -12.82 0.89 5.22
N THR A 33 -12.42 0.81 6.48
CA THR A 33 -11.45 1.73 7.09
C THR A 33 -10.11 1.65 6.37
N ALA A 34 -9.55 0.45 6.16
CA ALA A 34 -8.28 0.32 5.43
C ALA A 34 -8.36 0.89 4.00
N LYS A 35 -9.46 0.64 3.27
CA LYS A 35 -9.67 1.23 1.94
C LYS A 35 -9.74 2.76 1.99
N LEU A 36 -10.42 3.31 2.98
CA LEU A 36 -10.50 4.76 3.17
C LEU A 36 -9.13 5.34 3.47
N GLU A 37 -8.35 4.73 4.37
CA GLU A 37 -7.00 5.18 4.71
C GLU A 37 -6.04 5.08 3.51
N HIS A 38 -6.05 3.99 2.74
CA HIS A 38 -5.23 3.89 1.53
C HIS A 38 -5.58 4.97 0.50
N ASN A 39 -6.87 5.29 0.34
CA ASN A 39 -7.30 6.38 -0.55
C ASN A 39 -6.87 7.75 -0.03
N LYS A 40 -6.90 7.98 1.29
CA LYS A 40 -6.41 9.24 1.88
C LYS A 40 -4.91 9.43 1.62
N LEU A 41 -4.11 8.39 1.78
CA LEU A 41 -2.68 8.44 1.50
C LEU A 41 -2.40 8.76 0.02
N LEU A 42 -3.19 8.21 -0.90
CA LEU A 42 -3.08 8.57 -2.32
C LEU A 42 -3.42 10.04 -2.57
N LEU A 43 -4.51 10.55 -1.97
CA LEU A 43 -4.87 11.96 -2.07
C LEU A 43 -3.82 12.89 -1.42
N GLU A 44 -3.10 12.41 -0.42
CA GLU A 44 -2.01 13.14 0.20
C GLU A 44 -0.81 13.27 -0.74
N ILE A 45 -0.47 12.21 -1.47
CA ILE A 45 0.51 12.25 -2.56
C ILE A 45 0.09 13.28 -3.62
N ASP A 46 -1.16 13.24 -4.07
CA ASP A 46 -1.67 14.20 -5.05
C ASP A 46 -1.55 15.64 -4.55
N LYS A 47 -1.87 15.86 -3.27
CA LYS A 47 -1.72 17.16 -2.63
C LYS A 47 -0.26 17.62 -2.58
N LEU A 48 0.67 16.74 -2.19
CA LEU A 48 2.10 17.05 -2.16
C LEU A 48 2.62 17.44 -3.56
N LEU A 49 2.17 16.75 -4.61
CA LEU A 49 2.53 17.06 -6.00
C LEU A 49 1.93 18.38 -6.50
N ILE A 50 0.77 18.79 -5.99
CA ILE A 50 0.16 20.09 -6.28
C ILE A 50 0.91 21.21 -5.54
N ASP A 51 1.23 20.99 -4.27
CA ASP A 51 1.89 21.96 -3.40
C ASP A 51 3.37 22.17 -3.80
N ASP A 52 4.05 21.10 -4.25
CA ASP A 52 5.45 21.12 -4.70
C ASP A 52 5.63 20.36 -6.04
N PRO A 53 5.36 21.02 -7.19
CA PRO A 53 5.43 20.38 -8.49
C PRO A 53 6.82 19.84 -8.87
N GLU A 54 7.90 20.30 -8.23
CA GLU A 54 9.26 19.81 -8.49
C GLU A 54 9.43 18.34 -8.07
N LEU A 55 8.56 17.83 -7.20
CA LEU A 55 8.50 16.42 -6.81
C LEU A 55 8.16 15.49 -7.98
N TRP A 56 7.53 15.98 -9.05
CA TRP A 56 7.37 15.20 -10.28
C TRP A 56 8.71 14.85 -10.94
N GLY A 57 9.80 15.52 -10.57
CA GLY A 57 11.16 15.22 -11.03
C GLY A 57 11.64 13.80 -10.74
N ILE A 58 11.04 13.10 -9.76
CA ILE A 58 11.38 11.70 -9.46
C ILE A 58 11.11 10.75 -10.63
N TYR A 59 10.23 11.12 -11.56
CA TYR A 59 9.91 10.29 -12.71
C TYR A 59 10.89 10.57 -13.85
N ASP A 60 11.59 9.54 -14.30
CA ASP A 60 12.70 9.61 -15.25
C ASP A 60 12.32 10.40 -16.53
N ASN A 61 11.08 10.26 -17.02
CA ASN A 61 10.60 10.91 -18.25
C ASN A 61 9.82 12.20 -18.07
N HIS A 62 9.65 12.67 -16.84
CA HIS A 62 8.88 13.89 -16.62
C HIS A 62 9.67 15.12 -17.10
N PRO A 63 9.05 16.15 -17.71
CA PRO A 63 9.77 17.34 -18.17
C PRO A 63 10.58 18.06 -17.07
N LEU A 64 10.22 17.86 -15.80
CA LEU A 64 10.93 18.42 -14.65
C LEU A 64 12.17 17.62 -14.23
N SER A 65 12.29 16.33 -14.58
CA SER A 65 13.50 15.53 -14.28
C SER A 65 14.73 16.08 -15.02
N LYS A 66 14.53 16.61 -16.23
CA LYS A 66 15.59 17.19 -17.07
C LYS A 66 16.04 18.59 -16.64
N LYS A 67 15.28 19.24 -15.76
CA LYS A 67 15.57 20.58 -15.26
C LYS A 67 16.31 20.58 -13.92
N GLU A 68 16.62 19.40 -13.39
CA GLU A 68 17.35 19.27 -12.13
C GLU A 68 18.74 19.87 -12.25
N ASP A 69 18.91 21.03 -11.62
CA ASP A 69 20.21 21.48 -11.20
C ASP A 69 20.67 20.54 -10.09
N GLN A 70 21.57 19.60 -10.41
CA GLN A 70 22.11 18.62 -9.46
C GLN A 70 22.81 19.25 -8.25
N SER A 71 22.96 20.58 -8.22
CA SER A 71 23.48 21.33 -7.08
C SER A 71 22.45 21.61 -5.97
N ASP A 72 21.15 21.48 -6.21
CA ASP A 72 20.13 21.68 -5.17
C ASP A 72 19.94 20.43 -4.30
N LEU A 73 20.79 20.32 -3.28
CA LEU A 73 20.73 19.26 -2.27
C LEU A 73 19.39 19.20 -1.52
N LYS A 74 18.68 20.33 -1.39
CA LYS A 74 17.41 20.38 -0.66
C LYS A 74 16.31 19.74 -1.50
N LEU A 75 16.27 20.00 -2.80
CA LEU A 75 15.33 19.36 -3.72
C LEU A 75 15.57 17.85 -3.78
N GLN A 76 16.81 17.40 -3.89
CA GLN A 76 17.16 15.97 -3.89
C GLN A 76 16.69 15.27 -2.62
N ALA A 77 16.92 15.88 -1.45
CA ALA A 77 16.46 15.32 -0.18
C ALA A 77 14.93 15.23 -0.10
N LYS A 78 14.20 16.22 -0.64
CA LYS A 78 12.72 16.18 -0.71
C LYS A 78 12.24 15.05 -1.60
N GLN A 79 12.82 14.91 -2.80
CA GLN A 79 12.48 13.87 -3.76
C GLN A 79 12.77 12.48 -3.22
N GLU A 80 13.91 12.29 -2.56
CA GLU A 80 14.23 11.03 -1.87
C GLU A 80 13.23 10.72 -0.76
N ALA A 81 12.90 11.69 0.09
CA ALA A 81 11.88 11.52 1.13
C ALA A 81 10.52 11.17 0.53
N PHE A 82 10.18 11.76 -0.61
CA PHE A 82 8.94 11.50 -1.33
C PHE A 82 8.91 10.08 -1.93
N ILE A 83 10.03 9.57 -2.44
CA ILE A 83 10.16 8.15 -2.84
C ILE A 83 9.91 7.24 -1.64
N TYR A 84 10.52 7.52 -0.48
CA TYR A 84 10.24 6.75 0.73
C TYR A 84 8.76 6.81 1.14
N TYR A 85 8.10 7.95 0.94
CA TYR A 85 6.67 8.09 1.20
C TYR A 85 5.83 7.13 0.34
N TYR A 86 6.12 7.03 -0.97
CA TYR A 86 5.48 6.04 -1.85
C TYR A 86 5.75 4.60 -1.38
N LEU A 87 7.01 4.27 -1.05
CA LEU A 87 7.37 2.92 -0.63
C LEU A 87 6.66 2.53 0.67
N ASN A 88 6.55 3.46 1.64
CA ASN A 88 5.81 3.25 2.89
C ASN A 88 4.30 3.08 2.64
N LEU A 89 3.72 3.82 1.69
CA LEU A 89 2.34 3.59 1.26
C LEU A 89 2.16 2.14 0.77
N PHE A 90 3.06 1.67 -0.09
CA PHE A 90 2.98 0.30 -0.61
C PHE A 90 3.25 -0.76 0.45
N ASP A 91 4.07 -0.46 1.46
CA ASP A 91 4.27 -1.32 2.61
C ASP A 91 2.97 -1.55 3.38
N VAL A 92 2.28 -0.47 3.75
CA VAL A 92 0.97 -0.51 4.43
C VAL A 92 -0.06 -1.31 3.62
N ILE A 93 -0.10 -1.09 2.29
CA ILE A 93 -1.02 -1.80 1.40
C ILE A 93 -0.65 -3.28 1.29
N TYR A 94 0.64 -3.60 1.16
CA TYR A 94 1.11 -4.99 1.09
C TYR A 94 0.73 -5.72 2.36
N GLU A 95 1.06 -5.17 3.53
CA GLU A 95 0.75 -5.78 4.83
C GLU A 95 -0.76 -6.09 4.96
N PHE A 96 -1.61 -5.12 4.59
CA PHE A 96 -3.06 -5.32 4.63
C PHE A 96 -3.54 -6.43 3.70
N TYR A 97 -3.17 -6.37 2.41
CA TYR A 97 -3.71 -7.31 1.43
C TYR A 97 -3.02 -8.67 1.46
N ALA A 98 -1.71 -8.73 1.62
CA ALA A 98 -0.92 -9.96 1.64
C ALA A 98 -1.12 -10.76 2.93
N ARG A 99 -1.21 -10.11 4.09
CA ARG A 99 -1.17 -10.80 5.40
C ARG A 99 -2.43 -10.70 6.24
N GLN A 100 -3.03 -9.52 6.34
CA GLN A 100 -4.08 -9.30 7.35
C GLN A 100 -5.45 -9.86 6.95
N ILE A 101 -5.75 -10.01 5.65
CA ILE A 101 -7.07 -10.41 5.18
C ILE A 101 -7.08 -11.66 4.31
N VAL A 102 -8.10 -12.49 4.53
CA VAL A 102 -8.57 -13.44 3.51
C VAL A 102 -9.26 -12.64 2.41
N LYS A 103 -8.59 -12.51 1.26
CA LYS A 103 -9.04 -11.71 0.12
C LYS A 103 -10.31 -12.29 -0.51
N ASN A 104 -11.38 -11.51 -0.59
CA ASN A 104 -12.52 -11.83 -1.45
C ASN A 104 -12.24 -11.42 -2.92
N LYS A 105 -13.20 -11.63 -3.83
CA LYS A 105 -13.04 -11.28 -5.26
C LYS A 105 -12.72 -9.80 -5.49
N ASN A 106 -13.33 -8.90 -4.73
CA ASN A 106 -13.10 -7.45 -4.83
C ASN A 106 -11.73 -7.08 -4.27
N ASP A 107 -11.33 -7.69 -3.16
CA ASP A 107 -10.01 -7.47 -2.54
C ASP A 107 -8.89 -7.94 -3.47
N LYS A 108 -9.07 -9.06 -4.19
CA LYS A 108 -8.12 -9.51 -5.22
C LYS A 108 -7.99 -8.53 -6.38
N LYS A 109 -9.10 -7.93 -6.83
CA LYS A 109 -9.08 -6.90 -7.88
C LYS A 109 -8.35 -5.63 -7.41
N LEU A 110 -8.65 -5.18 -6.19
CA LEU A 110 -8.00 -4.01 -5.59
C LEU A 110 -6.51 -4.25 -5.38
N TRP A 111 -6.14 -5.42 -4.84
CA TRP A 111 -4.74 -5.80 -4.72
C TRP A 111 -4.03 -5.74 -6.06
N LYS A 112 -4.62 -6.32 -7.12
CA LYS A 112 -4.05 -6.25 -8.47
C LYS A 112 -3.85 -4.81 -8.95
N ALA A 113 -4.82 -3.92 -8.71
CA ALA A 113 -4.70 -2.51 -9.08
C ALA A 113 -3.55 -1.82 -8.33
N TRP A 114 -3.36 -2.12 -7.05
CA TRP A 114 -2.23 -1.61 -6.27
C TRP A 114 -0.88 -2.14 -6.76
N VAL A 115 -0.80 -3.42 -7.11
CA VAL A 115 0.41 -3.99 -7.73
C VAL A 115 0.72 -3.27 -9.05
N GLN A 116 -0.28 -3.04 -9.90
CA GLN A 116 -0.10 -2.31 -11.15
C GLN A 116 0.35 -0.86 -10.92
N PHE A 117 -0.14 -0.21 -9.87
CA PHE A 117 0.31 1.13 -9.51
C PHE A 117 1.77 1.14 -9.04
N LEU A 118 2.17 0.17 -8.20
CA LEU A 118 3.56 -0.01 -7.79
C LEU A 118 4.47 -0.30 -9.00
N GLU A 119 4.06 -1.21 -9.89
CA GLU A 119 4.78 -1.51 -11.13
C GLU A 119 4.96 -0.25 -11.98
N HIS A 120 3.90 0.56 -12.13
CA HIS A 120 3.98 1.82 -12.87
C HIS A 120 4.95 2.80 -12.22
N PHE A 121 4.84 3.02 -10.91
CA PHE A 121 5.74 3.89 -10.16
C PHE A 121 7.21 3.43 -10.29
N LEU A 122 7.50 2.16 -10.01
CA LEU A 122 8.84 1.61 -10.11
C LEU A 122 9.36 1.59 -11.54
N SER A 123 8.52 1.44 -12.57
CA SER A 123 8.96 1.52 -13.97
C SER A 123 9.39 2.93 -14.37
N GLY A 124 8.67 3.95 -13.87
CA GLY A 124 8.93 5.34 -14.19
C GLY A 124 9.97 6.04 -13.31
N CYS A 125 10.45 5.41 -12.24
CA CYS A 125 11.38 6.02 -11.29
C CYS A 125 12.59 5.11 -11.01
N SER A 126 13.70 5.37 -11.71
CA SER A 126 14.95 4.62 -11.53
C SER A 126 15.52 4.74 -10.12
N GLN A 127 15.42 5.93 -9.52
CA GLN A 127 15.84 6.18 -8.16
C GLN A 127 15.05 5.32 -7.16
N ALA A 128 13.72 5.17 -7.33
CA ALA A 128 12.92 4.31 -6.47
C ALA A 128 13.35 2.84 -6.57
N ARG A 129 13.64 2.32 -7.77
CA ARG A 129 14.18 0.96 -7.94
C ARG A 129 15.52 0.79 -7.21
N ALA A 130 16.41 1.79 -7.32
CA ALA A 130 17.69 1.77 -6.63
C ALA A 130 17.53 1.81 -5.11
N THR A 131 16.62 2.64 -4.60
CA THR A 131 16.28 2.73 -3.17
C THR A 131 15.76 1.39 -2.65
N VAL A 132 14.80 0.77 -3.33
CA VAL A 132 14.26 -0.55 -2.96
C VAL A 132 15.37 -1.61 -2.92
N LYS A 133 16.22 -1.67 -3.95
CA LYS A 133 17.35 -2.62 -4.00
C LYS A 133 18.32 -2.47 -2.83
N LYS A 134 18.64 -1.23 -2.44
CA LYS A 134 19.51 -0.95 -1.29
C LYS A 134 18.83 -1.32 0.03
N SER A 135 17.51 -1.17 0.11
CA SER A 135 16.72 -1.35 1.32
C SER A 135 16.10 -2.74 1.49
N TYR A 136 16.40 -3.74 0.65
CA TYR A 136 15.82 -5.10 0.79
C TYR A 136 15.96 -5.69 2.19
N HIS A 137 17.06 -5.42 2.88
CA HIS A 137 17.34 -5.92 4.23
C HIS A 137 16.48 -5.25 5.33
N LEU A 138 15.78 -4.16 5.01
CA LEU A 138 14.87 -3.46 5.91
C LEU A 138 13.44 -3.99 5.83
N TYR A 139 13.11 -4.70 4.74
CA TYR A 139 11.83 -5.38 4.58
C TYR A 139 11.93 -6.80 5.12
N ASP A 140 10.79 -7.37 5.49
CA ASP A 140 10.71 -8.80 5.73
C ASP A 140 10.95 -9.61 4.43
N GLU A 141 11.18 -10.91 4.59
CA GLU A 141 11.59 -11.79 3.48
C GLU A 141 10.54 -11.86 2.35
N ASP A 142 9.25 -12.03 2.68
CA ASP A 142 8.18 -12.16 1.67
C ASP A 142 8.00 -10.87 0.88
N GLN A 143 8.08 -9.72 1.56
CA GLN A 143 7.93 -8.42 0.94
C GLN A 143 9.16 -8.05 0.11
N ALA A 144 10.36 -8.32 0.61
CA ALA A 144 11.58 -8.14 -0.15
C ALA A 144 11.56 -8.97 -1.42
N GLU A 145 11.13 -10.23 -1.36
CA GLU A 145 11.00 -11.09 -2.53
C GLU A 145 9.94 -10.58 -3.51
N PHE A 146 8.80 -10.13 -3.02
CA PHE A 146 7.78 -9.48 -3.84
C PHE A 146 8.32 -8.27 -4.60
N PHE A 147 9.10 -7.40 -3.95
CA PHE A 147 9.74 -6.27 -4.63
C PHE A 147 10.77 -6.72 -5.67
N LYS A 148 11.58 -7.75 -5.36
CA LYS A 148 12.56 -8.32 -6.31
C LYS A 148 11.86 -8.86 -7.55
N GLU A 149 10.76 -9.60 -7.40
CA GLU A 149 9.99 -10.13 -8.53
C GLU A 149 9.50 -9.02 -9.44
N ILE A 150 8.92 -7.95 -8.88
CA ILE A 150 8.45 -6.79 -9.65
C ILE A 150 9.61 -6.11 -10.39
N ILE A 151 10.71 -5.84 -9.68
CA ILE A 151 11.86 -5.15 -10.26
C ILE A 151 12.50 -6.01 -11.36
N HIS A 152 12.65 -7.31 -11.13
CA HIS A 152 13.18 -8.24 -12.12
C HIS A 152 12.29 -8.29 -13.38
N LYS A 153 10.97 -8.29 -13.20
CA LYS A 153 10.01 -8.21 -14.31
C LYS A 153 10.17 -6.91 -15.11
N ILE A 154 10.29 -5.76 -14.43
CA ILE A 154 10.48 -4.46 -15.10
C ILE A 154 11.77 -4.46 -15.92
N GLU A 155 12.87 -4.95 -15.33
CA GLU A 155 14.19 -4.96 -15.95
C GLU A 155 14.30 -5.98 -17.11
N SER A 156 13.65 -7.13 -17.00
CA SER A 156 13.65 -8.16 -18.06
C SER A 156 12.76 -7.79 -19.25
N GLU A 157 11.63 -7.11 -19.01
CA GLU A 157 10.72 -6.71 -20.08
C GLU A 157 11.16 -5.43 -20.81
N GLY A 158 12.29 -4.81 -20.40
CA GLY A 158 12.79 -3.58 -21.02
C GLY A 158 11.80 -2.42 -20.94
N ARG A 159 10.85 -2.45 -20.00
CA ARG A 159 9.90 -1.35 -19.73
C ARG A 159 10.57 -0.22 -18.95
N LEU A 160 11.69 0.26 -19.48
CA LEU A 160 12.21 1.58 -19.17
C LEU A 160 11.42 2.50 -20.11
N LEU A 161 10.31 3.04 -19.60
CA LEU A 161 9.57 4.07 -20.33
C LEU A 161 10.49 5.26 -20.60
#